data_AF-A0A9E5FHH6-F1
#
_entry.id   AF-A0A9E5FHH6-F1
#
_cell.length_a   1.000
_cell.length_b   1.000
_cell.length_c   1.000
_cell.angle_alpha   90.00
_cell.angle_beta   90.00
_cell.angle_gamma   90.00
#
_symmetry.space_group_name_H-M   'P 1'
#
loop_
_entity.id
_entity.type
_entity.pdbx_description
1 polymer ?
#
loop_
_entity_poly.entity_id
_entity_poly.type
_entity_poly.pdbx_seq_one_letter_code
_entity_poly.pdbx_strand_id
1 'polypeptide(L)'
;AKPGAIAQFGDRNQYLLALTFSAEEWFNIIPSNSDQLLKRIDEFQKGCQVILSESHSDLSELDRAWLKERCGIWNNKLSVAADDLRRGKPVDQVLSDVNRIATNLVKALKERART
;
A
#
# COMPACT_ATOMS: atom_id res chain seq x y z
N ALA A 1 6.87 -14.12 -8.73
CA ALA A 1 6.42 -12.80 -9.25
C ALA A 1 7.42 -11.73 -8.80
N LYS A 2 7.68 -10.68 -9.58
CA LYS A 2 8.48 -9.54 -9.09
C LYS A 2 7.68 -8.78 -8.04
N PRO A 3 8.29 -8.33 -6.93
CA PRO A 3 7.65 -7.39 -6.02
C PRO A 3 7.19 -6.16 -6.82
N GLY A 4 5.89 -5.82 -6.74
CA GLY A 4 5.31 -4.68 -7.44
C GLY A 4 4.86 -4.93 -8.89
N ALA A 5 4.93 -6.15 -9.41
CA ALA A 5 4.29 -6.48 -10.68
C ALA A 5 2.78 -6.70 -10.48
N ILE A 6 1.94 -5.83 -11.05
CA ILE A 6 0.50 -6.04 -11.06
C ILE A 6 0.19 -7.09 -12.13
N ALA A 7 -0.28 -8.26 -11.70
CA ALA A 7 -0.77 -9.27 -12.62
C ALA A 7 -2.12 -8.81 -13.21
N GLN A 8 -2.30 -9.02 -14.52
CA GLN A 8 -3.59 -8.81 -15.18
C GLN A 8 -4.42 -10.08 -15.02
N PHE A 9 -5.61 -9.94 -14.44
CA PHE A 9 -6.45 -11.10 -14.11
C PHE A 9 -7.68 -11.20 -15.01
N GLY A 10 -8.04 -10.15 -15.75
CA GLY A 10 -9.27 -10.13 -16.57
C GLY A 10 -10.57 -10.14 -15.76
N ASP A 11 -10.47 -10.19 -14.44
CA ASP A 11 -11.57 -10.11 -13.48
C ASP A 11 -11.25 -9.08 -12.39
N ARG A 12 -12.17 -8.12 -12.20
CA ARG A 12 -12.07 -7.02 -11.23
C ARG A 12 -11.77 -7.51 -9.82
N ASN A 13 -12.46 -8.57 -9.39
CA ASN A 13 -12.37 -9.05 -8.01
C ASN A 13 -11.01 -9.73 -7.77
N GLN A 14 -10.57 -10.57 -8.71
CA GLN A 14 -9.22 -11.15 -8.67
C GLN A 14 -8.13 -10.08 -8.73
N TYR A 15 -8.31 -9.02 -9.51
CA TYR A 15 -7.37 -7.90 -9.58
C TYR A 15 -7.23 -7.20 -8.21
N LEU A 16 -8.36 -6.81 -7.60
CA LEU A 16 -8.35 -6.15 -6.29
C LEU A 16 -7.80 -7.07 -5.18
N LEU A 17 -8.09 -8.38 -5.22
CA LEU A 17 -7.53 -9.35 -4.29
C LEU A 17 -6.02 -9.55 -4.50
N ALA A 18 -5.52 -9.54 -5.72
CA ALA A 18 -4.09 -9.65 -5.98
C ALA A 18 -3.29 -8.45 -5.45
N LEU A 19 -3.87 -7.25 -5.51
CA LEU A 19 -3.31 -6.07 -4.84
C LEU A 19 -3.25 -6.27 -3.32
N THR A 20 -4.21 -7.00 -2.72
CA THR A 20 -4.17 -7.32 -1.28
C THR A 20 -3.08 -8.30 -0.91
N PHE A 21 -2.87 -9.36 -1.71
CA PHE A 21 -1.77 -10.32 -1.46
C PHE A 21 -0.42 -9.64 -1.54
N SER A 22 -0.25 -8.78 -2.55
CA SER A 22 0.96 -7.96 -2.67
C SER A 22 1.15 -7.11 -1.43
N ALA A 23 0.11 -6.47 -0.89
CA ALA A 23 0.18 -5.67 0.35
C ALA A 23 0.37 -6.52 1.64
N GLU A 24 -0.05 -7.78 1.65
CA GLU A 24 0.07 -8.69 2.80
C GLU A 24 1.47 -9.30 2.94
N GLU A 25 2.17 -9.57 1.83
CA GLU A 25 3.54 -10.10 1.85
C GLU A 25 4.51 -9.22 2.65
N TRP A 26 4.22 -7.92 2.76
CA TRP A 26 5.03 -6.97 3.51
C TRP A 26 4.91 -7.13 5.03
N PHE A 27 3.89 -7.79 5.58
CA PHE A 27 3.83 -7.99 7.03
C PHE A 27 4.84 -9.04 7.55
N ASN A 28 5.52 -9.78 6.65
CA ASN A 28 6.38 -10.89 7.02
C ASN A 28 7.77 -10.50 7.59
N ILE A 29 8.23 -9.25 7.39
CA ILE A 29 9.56 -8.79 7.88
C ILE A 29 9.38 -7.66 8.88
N ILE A 30 9.42 -7.91 10.18
CA ILE A 30 9.26 -6.82 11.17
C ILE A 30 10.53 -5.94 11.19
N PRO A 31 10.45 -4.64 10.84
CA PRO A 31 11.60 -3.75 10.91
C PRO A 31 12.06 -3.60 12.36
N SER A 32 13.35 -3.80 12.62
CA SER A 32 13.92 -3.67 13.97
C SER A 32 14.60 -2.33 14.23
N ASN A 33 14.74 -1.49 13.20
CA ASN A 33 15.39 -0.18 13.29
C ASN A 33 14.83 0.83 12.28
N SER A 34 15.24 2.09 12.41
CA SER A 34 14.79 3.20 11.58
C SER A 34 15.06 2.98 10.09
N ASP A 35 16.23 2.47 9.71
CA ASP A 35 16.59 2.29 8.30
C ASP A 35 15.71 1.23 7.61
N GLN A 36 15.46 0.12 8.31
CA GLN A 36 14.56 -0.92 7.83
C GLN A 36 13.12 -0.41 7.71
N LEU A 37 12.67 0.43 8.65
CA LEU A 37 11.33 1.01 8.62
C LEU A 37 11.19 2.06 7.50
N LEU A 38 12.21 2.91 7.28
CA LEU A 38 12.24 3.85 6.15
C LEU A 38 12.20 3.12 4.81
N LYS A 39 12.97 2.04 4.66
CA LYS A 39 12.96 1.22 3.45
C LYS A 39 11.57 0.62 3.17
N ARG A 40 10.91 0.11 4.22
CA ARG A 40 9.53 -0.37 4.12
C ARG A 40 8.55 0.71 3.71
N ILE A 41 8.67 1.91 4.28
CA ILE A 41 7.81 3.03 3.92
C ILE A 41 8.01 3.38 2.44
N ASP A 42 9.26 3.47 1.96
CA ASP A 42 9.58 3.71 0.55
C ASP A 42 8.99 2.64 -0.38
N GLU A 43 9.05 1.37 0.00
CA GLU A 43 8.44 0.27 -0.74
C GLU A 43 6.91 0.42 -0.85
N PHE A 44 6.21 0.84 0.21
CA PHE A 44 4.79 1.14 0.15
C PHE A 44 4.46 2.32 -0.77
N GLN A 45 5.29 3.37 -0.73
CA GLN A 45 5.12 4.55 -1.58
C GLN A 45 5.31 4.20 -3.06
N LYS A 46 6.31 3.37 -3.38
CA LYS A 46 6.51 2.82 -4.72
C LYS A 46 5.33 1.99 -5.20
N GLY A 47 4.77 1.14 -4.33
CA GLY A 47 3.54 0.39 -4.65
C GLY A 47 2.37 1.31 -5.01
N CYS A 48 2.16 2.39 -4.23
CA CYS A 48 1.14 3.39 -4.53
C CYS A 48 1.43 4.13 -5.85
N GLN A 49 2.69 4.45 -6.15
CA GLN A 49 3.07 5.08 -7.41
C GLN A 49 2.81 4.20 -8.62
N VAL A 50 3.14 2.91 -8.54
CA VAL A 50 2.84 1.93 -9.60
C VAL A 50 1.34 1.94 -9.89
N ILE A 51 0.51 1.82 -8.85
CA ILE A 51 -0.95 1.92 -8.97
C ILE A 51 -1.37 3.25 -9.61
N LEU A 52 -0.89 4.40 -9.12
CA LEU A 52 -1.25 5.70 -9.67
C LEU A 52 -0.91 5.85 -11.16
N SER A 53 0.19 5.24 -11.60
CA SER A 53 0.69 5.28 -12.98
C SER A 53 0.01 4.29 -13.92
N GLU A 54 -0.65 3.26 -13.39
CA GLU A 54 -1.23 2.20 -14.20
C GLU A 54 -2.59 2.62 -14.78
N SER A 55 -2.92 2.06 -15.96
CA SER A 55 -4.18 2.31 -16.65
C SER A 55 -5.36 1.60 -16.00
N HIS A 56 -5.11 0.46 -15.33
CA HIS A 56 -6.12 -0.38 -14.68
C HIS A 56 -7.30 -0.71 -15.61
N SER A 57 -7.01 -1.26 -16.79
CA SER A 57 -8.01 -1.62 -17.81
C SER A 57 -9.15 -2.49 -17.27
N ASP A 58 -8.85 -3.33 -16.28
CA ASP A 58 -9.77 -4.30 -15.69
C ASP A 58 -10.73 -3.68 -14.64
N LEU A 59 -10.53 -2.40 -14.30
CA LEU A 59 -11.36 -1.68 -13.34
C LEU A 59 -12.35 -0.75 -14.04
N SER A 60 -13.53 -0.54 -13.45
CA SER A 60 -14.44 0.53 -13.88
C SER A 60 -13.81 1.91 -13.63
N GLU A 61 -14.28 2.96 -14.31
CA GLU A 61 -13.78 4.32 -14.06
C GLU A 61 -13.94 4.75 -12.59
N LEU A 62 -15.06 4.37 -11.97
CA LEU A 62 -15.32 4.64 -10.57
C LEU A 62 -14.32 3.92 -9.65
N ASP A 63 -14.01 2.65 -9.92
CA ASP A 63 -13.03 1.90 -9.14
C ASP A 63 -11.60 2.42 -9.35
N ARG A 64 -11.27 2.83 -10.58
CA ARG A 64 -9.98 3.46 -10.86
C ARG A 64 -9.81 4.77 -10.10
N ALA A 65 -10.81 5.65 -10.17
CA ALA A 65 -10.79 6.93 -9.46
C ALA A 65 -10.65 6.71 -7.95
N TRP A 66 -11.44 5.79 -7.40
CA TRP A 66 -11.35 5.41 -6.00
C TRP A 66 -9.96 4.87 -5.64
N LEU A 67 -9.40 3.94 -6.43
CA LEU A 67 -8.10 3.35 -6.14
C LEU A 67 -6.98 4.40 -6.15
N LYS A 68 -7.01 5.31 -7.13
CA LYS A 68 -6.05 6.41 -7.25
C LYS A 68 -6.16 7.39 -6.08
N GLU A 69 -7.37 7.80 -5.71
CA GLU A 69 -7.61 8.67 -4.55
C GLU A 69 -7.07 8.03 -3.26
N ARG A 70 -7.38 6.76 -3.03
CA ARG A 70 -6.93 6.02 -1.85
C ARG A 70 -5.42 5.88 -1.79
N CYS A 71 -4.77 5.56 -2.91
CA CYS A 71 -3.31 5.52 -3.00
C CYS A 71 -2.67 6.89 -2.71
N GLY A 72 -3.26 7.99 -3.19
CA GLY A 72 -2.80 9.33 -2.86
C GLY A 72 -2.86 9.62 -1.35
N ILE A 73 -3.98 9.28 -0.70
CA ILE A 73 -4.16 9.45 0.74
C ILE A 73 -3.15 8.60 1.54
N TRP A 74 -2.95 7.34 1.17
CA TRP A 74 -2.01 6.45 1.85
C TRP A 74 -0.56 6.90 1.67
N ASN A 75 -0.17 7.30 0.46
CA ASN A 75 1.16 7.81 0.17
C ASN A 75 1.50 9.04 1.02
N ASN A 76 0.55 9.95 1.21
CA ASN A 76 0.72 11.12 2.08
C ASN A 76 0.92 10.74 3.54
N LYS A 77 0.12 9.80 4.06
CA LYS A 77 0.28 9.31 5.45
C LYS A 77 1.62 8.63 5.69
N LEU A 78 2.10 7.88 4.69
CA LEU A 78 3.41 7.23 4.70
C LEU A 78 4.55 8.26 4.67
N SER A 79 4.45 9.32 3.87
CA SER A 79 5.40 10.44 3.89
C SER A 79 5.51 11.06 5.28
N VAL A 80 4.37 11.33 5.93
CA VAL A 80 4.35 11.87 7.30
C VAL A 80 5.05 10.93 8.28
N ALA A 81 4.79 9.63 8.20
CA ALA A 81 5.43 8.62 9.05
C ALA A 81 6.96 8.56 8.82
N ALA A 82 7.42 8.67 7.57
CA ALA A 82 8.85 8.73 7.26
C ALA A 82 9.51 9.99 7.85
N ASP A 83 8.85 11.14 7.74
CA ASP A 83 9.37 12.39 8.29
C ASP A 83 9.40 12.39 9.81
N ASP A 84 8.38 11.83 10.46
CA ASP A 84 8.36 11.62 11.91
C ASP A 84 9.52 10.77 12.38
N LEU A 85 9.81 9.67 11.66
CA LEU A 85 10.94 8.80 11.96
C LEU A 85 12.28 9.52 11.78
N ARG A 86 12.44 10.31 10.72
CA ARG A 86 13.63 11.15 10.48
C ARG A 86 13.82 12.22 11.56
N ARG A 87 12.73 12.73 12.13
CA ARG A 87 12.74 13.68 13.24
C ARG A 87 12.99 13.03 14.61
N GLY A 88 13.19 11.72 14.66
CA GLY A 88 13.54 10.99 15.88
C GLY A 88 12.35 10.45 16.66
N LYS A 89 11.15 10.37 16.06
CA LYS A 89 10.04 9.64 16.68
C LYS A 89 10.43 8.16 16.87
N PRO A 90 10.05 7.51 17.99
CA PRO A 90 10.42 6.12 18.25
C PRO A 90 9.98 5.15 17.15
N VAL A 91 10.87 4.20 16.82
CA VAL A 91 10.68 3.22 15.73
C VAL A 91 9.41 2.39 15.94
N ASP A 92 9.16 1.93 17.16
CA ASP A 92 7.99 1.13 17.53
C ASP A 92 6.68 1.90 17.33
N GLN A 93 6.68 3.20 17.67
CA GLN A 93 5.52 4.07 17.48
C GLN A 93 5.25 4.29 15.99
N VAL A 94 6.27 4.61 15.19
CA VAL A 94 6.12 4.80 13.73
C VAL A 94 5.73 3.47 13.07
N LEU A 95 6.30 2.35 13.49
CA LEU A 95 5.96 1.03 12.97
C LEU A 95 4.49 0.70 13.21
N SER A 96 3.97 0.99 14.41
CA SER A 96 2.55 0.85 14.73
C SER A 96 1.65 1.69 13.81
N ASP A 97 2.05 2.95 13.56
CA ASP A 97 1.33 3.84 12.64
C ASP A 97 1.31 3.30 11.20
N VAL A 98 2.47 2.84 10.69
CA VAL A 98 2.61 2.25 9.36
C VAL A 98 1.79 0.97 9.23
N ASN A 99 1.86 0.07 10.22
CA ASN A 99 1.08 -1.17 10.24
C ASN A 99 -0.42 -0.87 10.17
N ARG A 100 -0.89 0.12 10.94
CA ARG A 100 -2.30 0.55 10.92
C ARG A 100 -2.71 1.09 9.55
N ILE A 101 -1.86 1.87 8.88
CA ILE A 101 -2.13 2.35 7.52
C ILE A 101 -2.27 1.16 6.56
N ALA A 102 -1.33 0.20 6.61
CA ALA A 102 -1.33 -0.97 5.75
C ALA A 102 -2.54 -1.89 5.99
N THR A 103 -2.91 -2.15 7.25
CA THR A 103 -4.11 -2.93 7.59
C THR A 103 -5.38 -2.27 7.05
N ASN A 104 -5.50 -0.94 7.19
CA ASN A 104 -6.65 -0.20 6.67
C ASN A 104 -6.71 -0.20 5.13
N LEU A 105 -5.55 -0.20 4.47
CA LEU A 105 -5.44 -0.35 3.03
C LEU A 105 -5.97 -1.71 2.58
N VAL A 106 -5.44 -2.79 3.16
CA VAL A 106 -5.85 -4.16 2.83
C VAL A 106 -7.34 -4.35 3.06
N LYS A 107 -7.86 -3.87 4.19
CA LYS A 107 -9.29 -3.93 4.50
C LYS A 107 -10.13 -3.21 3.44
N ALA A 108 -9.76 -1.98 3.09
CA ALA A 108 -10.50 -1.19 2.09
C ALA A 108 -10.52 -1.87 0.71
N LEU A 109 -9.40 -2.45 0.28
CA LEU A 109 -9.32 -3.20 -0.97
C LEU A 109 -10.21 -4.46 -0.93
N LYS A 110 -10.20 -5.22 0.17
CA LYS A 110 -11.06 -6.40 0.35
C LYS A 110 -12.54 -6.05 0.36
N GLU A 111 -12.92 -4.96 1.01
CA GLU A 111 -14.30 -4.47 1.01
C GLU A 111 -14.73 -4.02 -0.38
N ARG A 112 -13.87 -3.29 -1.09
CA ARG A 112 -14.14 -2.86 -2.47
C ARG A 112 -14.28 -4.04 -3.43
N ALA A 113 -13.50 -5.10 -3.27
CA ALA A 113 -13.61 -6.30 -4.09
C ALA A 113 -14.93 -7.08 -3.89
N ARG A 114 -15.63 -6.87 -2.78
CA ARG A 114 -16.91 -7.54 -2.46
C ARG A 114 -18.14 -6.75 -2.91
N THR A 115 -17.95 -5.49 -3.29
CA THR A 115 -19.01 -4.53 -3.65
C THR A 115 -18.86 -4.09 -5.09
#